data_AF-A0A8S8YRM8-F1
#
_entry.id   AF-A0A8S8YRM8-F1
#
_cell.length_a   1.000
_cell.length_b   1.000
_cell.length_c   1.000
_cell.angle_alpha   90.00
_cell.angle_beta   90.00
_cell.angle_gamma   90.00
#
_symmetry.space_group_name_H-M   'P 1'
#
loop_
_entity.id
_entity.type
_entity.pdbx_description
1 polymer ?
#
loop_
_entity_poly.entity_id
_entity_poly.type
_entity_poly.pdbx_seq_one_letter_code
_entity_poly.pdbx_strand_id
1 'polypeptide(L)'
;MDVLVRAVNAALFVSHGIRDDCHVILHLMGGEGPNRRIWFDGTRIGGVRPDERSIAGQIKGINKLPIPPRDRFKEFSSGILHSGGISIRPYMIGMKEG
;
A
#
# COMPACT_ATOMS: atom_id res chain seq x y z
N MET A 1 1.85 2.00 -11.18
CA MET A 1 2.36 2.42 -9.85
C MET A 1 2.10 3.91 -9.62
N ASP A 2 2.45 4.75 -10.59
CA ASP A 2 2.42 6.22 -10.48
C ASP A 2 1.06 6.79 -10.05
N VAL A 3 -0.04 6.22 -10.56
CA VAL A 3 -1.40 6.61 -10.14
C VAL A 3 -1.63 6.36 -8.64
N LEU A 4 -1.18 5.22 -8.11
CA LEU A 4 -1.34 4.88 -6.69
C LEU A 4 -0.51 5.81 -5.81
N VAL A 5 0.71 6.12 -6.26
CA VAL A 5 1.60 7.05 -5.58
C VAL A 5 0.99 8.46 -5.53
N ARG A 6 0.46 8.96 -6.65
CA ARG A 6 -0.24 10.25 -6.69
C ARG A 6 -1.50 10.26 -5.83
N ALA A 7 -2.23 9.16 -5.76
CA ALA A 7 -3.40 9.04 -4.88
C ALA A 7 -3.02 9.11 -3.39
N VAL A 8 -1.96 8.40 -2.98
CA VAL A 8 -1.41 8.53 -1.61
C VAL A 8 -0.97 9.96 -1.34
N ASN A 9 -0.26 10.59 -2.30
CA ASN A 9 0.23 11.95 -2.13
C ASN A 9 -0.92 12.95 -1.92
N ALA A 10 -1.92 12.92 -2.80
CA ALA A 10 -3.06 13.84 -2.77
C ALA A 10 -3.98 13.61 -1.56
N ALA A 11 -4.08 12.36 -1.08
CA ALA A 11 -4.90 12.04 0.07
C ALA A 11 -4.25 12.47 1.40
N LEU A 12 -2.94 12.27 1.57
CA LEU A 12 -2.27 12.49 2.85
C LEU A 12 -1.62 13.86 3.00
N PHE A 13 -1.02 14.41 1.93
CA PHE A 13 -0.21 15.62 2.04
C PHE A 13 -1.00 16.85 1.60
N VAL A 14 -0.99 17.87 2.44
CA VAL A 14 -1.61 19.18 2.22
C VAL A 14 -0.56 20.27 2.33
N SER A 15 -0.93 21.50 1.96
CA SER A 15 0.01 22.63 1.93
C SER A 15 0.74 22.89 3.25
N HIS A 16 0.09 22.62 4.38
CA HIS A 16 0.62 22.89 5.72
C HIS A 16 0.94 21.62 6.53
N GLY A 17 1.12 20.47 5.85
CA GLY A 17 1.56 19.25 6.52
C GLY A 17 0.86 17.99 6.01
N ILE A 18 0.48 17.14 6.96
CA ILE A 18 -0.11 15.83 6.71
C ILE A 18 -1.50 15.82 7.34
N ARG A 19 -2.48 15.21 6.65
CA ARG A 19 -3.82 14.94 7.21
C ARG A 19 -3.71 13.84 8.25
N ASP A 20 -3.91 14.19 9.51
CA ASP A 20 -3.86 13.30 10.67
C ASP A 20 -5.16 12.50 10.88
N ASP A 21 -6.23 12.86 10.16
CA ASP A 21 -7.52 12.17 10.14
C ASP A 21 -7.70 11.23 8.93
N CYS A 22 -6.62 10.97 8.18
CA CYS A 22 -6.67 10.23 6.94
C CYS A 22 -5.91 8.90 7.02
N HIS A 23 -6.51 7.85 6.46
CA HIS A 23 -5.87 6.55 6.26
C HIS A 23 -5.97 6.13 4.80
N VAL A 24 -4.85 5.72 4.22
CA VAL A 24 -4.82 5.21 2.84
C VAL A 24 -4.31 3.78 2.85
N ILE A 25 -5.12 2.85 2.35
CA ILE A 25 -4.73 1.44 2.21
C ILE A 25 -4.67 1.08 0.73
N LEU A 26 -3.47 0.77 0.24
CA LEU A 26 -3.27 0.25 -1.11
C LEU A 26 -3.38 -1.27 -1.11
N HIS A 27 -4.28 -1.81 -1.92
CA HIS A 27 -4.41 -3.24 -2.19
C HIS A 27 -3.66 -3.56 -3.48
N LEU A 28 -2.46 -4.13 -3.34
CA LEU A 28 -1.60 -4.52 -4.47
C LEU A 28 -1.90 -5.97 -4.85
N MET A 29 -2.58 -6.14 -5.99
CA MET A 29 -3.08 -7.44 -6.48
C MET A 29 -2.51 -7.84 -7.86
N GLY A 30 -1.44 -7.18 -8.29
CA GLY A 30 -0.79 -7.47 -9.57
C GLY A 30 0.31 -8.51 -9.46
N GLY A 31 0.60 -9.19 -10.58
CA GLY A 31 1.62 -10.24 -10.66
C GLY A 31 1.12 -11.62 -10.20
N GLU A 32 1.99 -12.61 -10.24
CA GLU A 32 1.67 -14.01 -9.85
C GLU A 32 1.89 -14.29 -8.36
N GLY A 33 2.45 -13.32 -7.62
CA GLY A 33 2.74 -13.44 -6.20
C GLY A 33 1.52 -13.20 -5.30
N PRO A 34 1.68 -13.34 -3.97
CA PRO A 34 0.58 -13.11 -3.04
C PRO A 34 0.22 -11.62 -2.99
N ASN A 35 -1.08 -11.34 -2.86
CA ASN A 35 -1.58 -9.98 -2.71
C ASN A 35 -1.01 -9.32 -1.44
N ARG A 36 -0.75 -8.02 -1.51
CA ARG A 36 -0.19 -7.23 -0.40
C ARG A 36 -1.06 -6.01 -0.11
N ARG A 37 -1.21 -5.66 1.16
CA ARG A 37 -1.76 -4.36 1.59
C ARG A 37 -0.64 -3.49 2.14
N ILE A 38 -0.66 -2.20 1.79
CA ILE A 38 0.19 -1.17 2.39
C ILE A 38 -0.72 -0.11 2.99
N TRP A 39 -0.58 0.13 4.29
CA TRP A 39 -1.34 1.13 5.03
C TRP A 39 -0.44 2.31 5.33
N PHE A 40 -0.84 3.48 4.85
CA PHE A 40 -0.30 4.77 5.22
C PHE A 40 -1.25 5.40 6.24
N ASP A 41 -0.77 5.53 7.47
CA ASP A 41 -1.50 6.02 8.62
C ASP A 41 -1.19 7.49 8.88
N GLY A 42 -2.11 8.39 8.50
CA GLY A 42 -1.95 9.84 8.65
C GLY A 42 -1.70 10.29 10.08
N THR A 43 -2.21 9.55 11.07
CA THR A 43 -2.01 9.85 12.50
C THR A 43 -0.55 9.68 12.96
N ARG A 44 0.26 8.93 12.22
CA ARG A 44 1.62 8.50 12.63
C ARG A 44 2.70 8.69 11.57
N ILE A 45 2.32 9.01 10.34
CA ILE A 45 3.26 9.01 9.22
C ILE A 45 4.30 10.13 9.36
N GLY A 46 5.57 9.77 9.18
CA GLY A 46 6.69 10.71 9.33
C GLY A 46 7.89 10.30 8.47
N GLY A 47 8.76 11.27 8.17
CA GLY A 47 9.98 11.03 7.39
C GLY A 47 9.76 10.75 5.89
N VAL A 48 8.55 10.97 5.39
CA VAL A 48 8.18 10.85 3.97
C VAL A 48 7.96 12.24 3.39
N ARG A 49 8.56 12.52 2.24
CA ARG A 49 8.36 13.80 1.54
C ARG A 49 7.11 13.74 0.66
N PRO A 50 6.40 14.87 0.45
CA PRO A 50 5.18 14.95 -0.34
C PRO A 50 5.45 14.93 -1.86
N ASP A 51 6.31 14.01 -2.30
CA ASP A 51 6.68 13.81 -3.69
C ASP A 51 6.60 12.34 -4.09
N GLU A 52 6.32 12.10 -5.38
CA GLU A 52 6.07 10.76 -5.88
C GLU A 52 7.25 9.80 -5.65
N ARG A 53 8.48 10.32 -5.76
CA ARG A 53 9.69 9.50 -5.65
C ARG A 53 9.91 9.02 -4.21
N SER A 54 9.64 9.87 -3.22
CA SER A 54 9.71 9.51 -1.81
C SER A 54 8.74 8.37 -1.46
N ILE A 55 7.48 8.51 -1.86
CA ILE A 55 6.42 7.51 -1.61
C ILE A 55 6.71 6.21 -2.36
N ALA A 56 7.09 6.28 -3.64
CA ALA A 56 7.49 5.12 -4.43
C ALA A 56 8.68 4.37 -3.81
N GLY A 57 9.62 5.11 -3.19
CA GLY A 57 10.74 4.54 -2.44
C GLY A 57 10.30 3.67 -1.27
N GLN A 58 9.31 4.12 -0.48
CA GLN A 58 8.73 3.35 0.63
C GLN A 58 8.10 2.04 0.12
N ILE A 59 7.27 2.12 -0.94
CA ILE A 59 6.62 0.95 -1.54
C ILE A 59 7.65 -0.04 -2.09
N LYS A 60 8.70 0.46 -2.78
CA LYS A 60 9.80 -0.37 -3.27
C LYS A 60 10.54 -1.08 -2.14
N GLY A 61 10.78 -0.40 -1.01
CA GLY A 61 11.39 -0.99 0.18
C GLY A 61 10.52 -2.11 0.77
N ILE A 62 9.23 -1.86 0.94
CA ILE A 62 8.25 -2.84 1.43
C ILE A 62 8.19 -4.08 0.54
N ASN A 63 8.23 -3.91 -0.78
CA ASN A 63 8.15 -5.02 -1.73
C ASN A 63 9.37 -5.96 -1.66
N LYS A 64 10.48 -5.54 -1.07
CA LYS A 64 11.65 -6.41 -0.82
C LYS A 64 11.50 -7.29 0.42
N LEU A 65 10.53 -6.98 1.29
CA LEU A 65 10.31 -7.72 2.53
C LEU A 65 9.37 -8.91 2.31
N PRO A 66 9.50 -9.98 3.13
CA PRO A 66 8.49 -11.04 3.18
C PRO A 66 7.08 -10.48 3.42
N ILE A 67 6.06 -11.15 2.88
CA ILE A 67 4.66 -10.78 3.09
C ILE A 67 4.23 -11.28 4.48
N PRO A 68 3.81 -10.39 5.40
CA PRO A 68 3.26 -10.82 6.68
C PRO A 68 1.97 -11.63 6.49
N PRO A 69 1.55 -12.42 7.50
CA PRO A 69 0.24 -13.05 7.48
C PRO A 69 -0.88 -12.05 7.19
N ARG A 70 -1.98 -12.57 6.66
CA ARG A 70 -3.19 -11.78 6.48
C ARG A 70 -3.63 -11.18 7.82
N ASP A 71 -4.12 -9.95 7.76
CA ASP A 71 -4.66 -9.20 8.91
C ASP A 71 -3.67 -8.90 10.04
N ARG A 72 -2.37 -9.16 9.81
CA ARG A 72 -1.28 -8.71 10.68
C ARG A 72 -0.47 -7.63 10.00
N PHE A 73 -0.75 -6.37 10.35
CA PHE A 73 0.08 -5.25 9.91
C PHE A 73 1.40 -5.23 10.67
N LYS A 74 2.50 -5.23 9.90
CA LYS A 74 3.85 -5.01 10.42
C LYS A 74 4.29 -3.61 10.03
N GLU A 75 4.94 -2.89 10.93
CA GLU A 75 5.48 -1.56 10.63
C GLU A 75 6.75 -1.68 9.78
N PHE A 76 6.83 -0.84 8.74
CA PHE A 76 8.00 -0.70 7.88
C PHE A 76 8.80 0.56 8.25
N SER A 77 8.09 1.67 8.40
CA SER A 77 8.59 2.97 8.85
C SER A 77 7.45 3.71 9.59
N SER A 78 7.73 4.86 10.21
CA SER A 78 6.75 5.61 11.01
C SER A 78 5.45 5.80 10.24
N GLY A 79 4.36 5.17 10.73
CA GLY A 79 3.03 5.27 10.13
C GLY A 79 2.89 4.61 8.74
N ILE A 80 3.85 3.80 8.30
CA ILE A 80 3.73 2.99 7.09
C ILE A 80 3.85 1.52 7.47
N LEU A 81 2.77 0.78 7.23
CA LEU A 81 2.62 -0.61 7.60
C LEU A 81 2.26 -1.47 6.38
N HIS A 82 2.50 -2.76 6.48
CA HIS A 82 2.12 -3.71 5.44
C HIS A 82 1.58 -5.02 6.00
N SER A 83 0.70 -5.69 5.26
CA SER A 83 0.17 -7.02 5.59
C SER A 83 -0.09 -7.85 4.33
N GLY A 84 -0.35 -9.14 4.50
CA GLY A 84 -0.92 -9.97 3.43
C GLY A 84 -2.32 -9.46 3.03
N GLY A 85 -2.59 -9.51 1.73
CA GLY A 85 -3.89 -9.19 1.13
C GLY A 85 -4.82 -10.39 1.02
N ILE A 86 -6.03 -10.16 0.51
CA ILE A 86 -6.98 -11.25 0.22
C ILE A 86 -6.47 -12.06 -0.96
N SER A 87 -6.41 -13.39 -0.85
CA SER A 87 -6.22 -14.24 -2.03
C SER A 87 -7.52 -14.26 -2.82
N ILE A 88 -7.50 -13.71 -4.02
CA ILE A 88 -8.55 -14.00 -5.01
C ILE A 88 -8.12 -15.28 -5.72
N ARG A 89 -8.89 -16.36 -5.55
CA ARG A 89 -8.68 -17.54 -6.40
C ARG A 89 -9.11 -17.16 -7.82
N PRO A 90 -8.30 -17.42 -8.87
CA PRO A 90 -8.65 -17.07 -10.26
C PRO A 90 -9.85 -17.86 -10.85
N TYR A 91 -10.66 -18.54 -10.04
CA TYR A 91 -11.65 -19.53 -10.47
C TYR A 91 -13.06 -18.97 -10.77
N MET A 92 -13.21 -17.70 -11.17
CA MET A 92 -14.54 -17.15 -11.54
C MET A 92 -14.56 -16.38 -12.87
N ILE A 93 -13.47 -16.34 -13.65
CA ILE A 93 -13.43 -15.71 -14.99
C ILE A 93 -12.99 -16.76 -16.03
N GLY A 94 -13.56 -17.96 -15.93
CA GLY A 94 -13.18 -19.08 -16.77
C GLY A 94 -14.15 -20.24 -16.61
N MET A 95 -15.44 -19.97 -16.74
CA MET A 95 -16.32 -21.04 -17.23
C MET A 95 -15.83 -21.38 -18.64
N LYS A 96 -15.34 -22.61 -18.77
CA LYS A 96 -14.94 -23.21 -20.03
C LYS A 96 -16.08 -23.08 -21.04
N GLU A 97 -15.83 -22.45 -22.19
CA GLU A 97 -16.53 -22.87 -23.40
C GLU A 97 -16.07 -24.31 -23.69
N GLY A 98 -17.01 -25.23 -23.51
CA GLY A 98 -17.01 -26.54 -24.13
C GLY A 98 -18.01 -26.53 -25.27
#